data_AF-A0A7Y5IZE5-F1
#
_entry.id   AF-A0A7Y5IZE5-F1
#
_cell.length_a   1.000
_cell.length_b   1.000
_cell.length_c   1.000
_cell.angle_alpha   90.00
_cell.angle_beta   90.00
_cell.angle_gamma   90.00
#
_symmetry.space_group_name_H-M   'P 1'
#
loop_
_entity.id
_entity.type
_entity.pdbx_description
1 polymer ?
#
loop_
_entity_poly.entity_id
_entity_poly.type
_entity_poly.pdbx_seq_one_letter_code
_entity_poly.pdbx_strand_id
1 'polypeptide(L)'
;MTSQLLFQSIALLYLVATLGESGLGKILDYKGNLAYFQGQFKNSPLAGTTGLLLPVVTLMEVGSGGLAIAGLVQLWTGGGNQWGLWALCLGSLNFIALIFGLRMSKDYGGAAGVTPYLAVALIGLYGFLQG
;
A
#
# COMPACT_ATOMS: atom_id res chain seq x y z
N MET A 1 -0.55 2.63 -27.09
CA MET A 1 -0.37 3.82 -26.23
C MET A 1 -1.59 4.09 -25.34
N THR A 2 -2.79 4.35 -25.88
CA THR A 2 -3.95 4.73 -25.03
C THR A 2 -4.42 3.65 -24.06
N SER A 3 -4.50 2.38 -24.48
CA SER A 3 -4.90 1.26 -23.61
C SER A 3 -3.95 1.04 -22.43
N GLN A 4 -2.65 1.19 -22.68
CA GLN A 4 -1.61 1.05 -21.66
C GLN A 4 -1.65 2.20 -20.65
N LEU A 5 -1.80 3.44 -21.13
CA LEU A 5 -1.96 4.62 -20.28
C LEU A 5 -3.15 4.46 -19.32
N LEU A 6 -4.29 4.00 -19.83
CA LEU A 6 -5.50 3.76 -19.03
C LEU A 6 -5.27 2.66 -17.99
N PHE A 7 -4.67 1.54 -18.39
CA PHE A 7 -4.36 0.44 -17.48
C PHE A 7 -3.43 0.87 -16.34
N GLN A 8 -2.34 1.56 -16.66
CA GLN A 8 -1.39 2.11 -15.70
C GLN A 8 -2.07 3.10 -14.75
N SER A 9 -2.96 3.95 -15.27
CA SER A 9 -3.72 4.90 -14.45
C SER A 9 -4.65 4.20 -13.47
N ILE A 10 -5.33 3.14 -13.89
CA ILE A 10 -6.21 2.35 -13.01
C ILE A 10 -5.41 1.71 -11.87
N ALA A 11 -4.22 1.17 -12.15
CA ALA A 11 -3.35 0.61 -11.12
C ALA A 11 -2.90 1.65 -10.08
N LEU A 12 -2.60 2.88 -10.50
CA LEU A 12 -2.25 3.96 -9.58
C LEU A 12 -3.45 4.46 -8.77
N LEU A 13 -4.61 4.63 -9.41
CA LEU A 13 -5.86 4.99 -8.73
C LEU A 13 -6.25 3.95 -7.68
N TYR A 14 -6.01 2.66 -7.97
CA TYR A 14 -6.21 1.59 -7.01
C TYR A 14 -5.33 1.76 -5.76
N LEU A 15 -4.05 2.12 -5.89
CA LEU A 15 -3.18 2.41 -4.73
C LEU A 15 -3.64 3.64 -3.95
N VAL A 16 -4.09 4.69 -4.64
CA VAL A 16 -4.64 5.88 -3.97
C VAL A 16 -5.88 5.51 -3.14
N ALA A 17 -6.80 4.74 -3.73
CA ALA A 17 -8.04 4.35 -3.06
C ALA A 17 -7.83 3.37 -1.89
N THR A 18 -6.77 2.55 -1.94
CA THR A 18 -6.49 1.54 -0.91
C THR A 18 -5.48 2.05 0.12
N LEU A 19 -4.23 2.28 -0.29
CA LEU A 19 -3.16 2.71 0.60
C LEU A 19 -3.26 4.19 0.96
N GLY A 20 -3.62 5.05 0.00
CA GLY A 20 -3.77 6.48 0.25
C GLY A 20 -4.87 6.77 1.27
N GLU A 21 -6.06 6.19 1.07
CA GLU A 21 -7.18 6.28 2.01
C GLU A 21 -6.81 5.68 3.38
N SER A 22 -6.27 4.46 3.41
CA SER A 22 -5.90 3.80 4.67
C SER A 22 -4.84 4.55 5.46
N GLY A 23 -3.84 5.13 4.79
CA GLY A 23 -2.79 5.92 5.41
C GLY A 23 -3.32 7.24 5.98
N LEU A 24 -4.18 7.94 5.24
CA LEU A 24 -4.84 9.15 5.74
C LEU A 24 -5.73 8.85 6.95
N GLY A 25 -6.49 7.76 6.91
CA GLY A 25 -7.29 7.30 8.04
C GLY A 25 -6.46 7.08 9.31
N LYS A 26 -5.27 6.50 9.19
CA LYS A 26 -4.35 6.30 10.33
C LYS A 26 -3.78 7.61 10.89
N ILE A 27 -3.62 8.64 10.07
CA ILE A 27 -3.18 9.96 10.54
C ILE A 27 -4.34 10.65 11.28
N LEU A 28 -5.53 10.63 10.69
CA LEU A 28 -6.70 11.32 11.22
C LEU A 28 -7.23 10.68 12.51
N ASP A 29 -7.21 9.35 12.60
CA ASP A 29 -7.55 8.59 13.81
C ASP A 29 -6.39 7.71 14.28
N TYR A 30 -5.30 8.36 14.69
CA TYR A 30 -4.11 7.65 15.17
C TYR A 30 -4.38 6.81 16.43
N LYS A 31 -5.20 7.33 17.36
CA LYS A 31 -5.47 6.64 18.64
C LYS A 31 -6.29 5.37 18.44
N GLY A 32 -7.33 5.42 17.61
CA GLY A 32 -8.14 4.25 17.28
C GLY A 32 -7.30 3.18 16.57
N ASN A 33 -6.49 3.57 15.59
CA ASN A 33 -5.60 2.65 14.87
C ASN A 33 -4.53 2.05 15.77
N LEU A 34 -3.94 2.83 16.69
CA LEU A 34 -2.97 2.29 17.65
C LEU A 34 -3.61 1.27 18.60
N ALA A 35 -4.81 1.53 19.10
CA ALA A 35 -5.54 0.59 19.92
C ALA A 35 -5.87 -0.71 19.16
N TYR A 36 -6.27 -0.60 17.89
CA TYR A 36 -6.47 -1.75 17.01
C TYR A 36 -5.19 -2.57 16.84
N PHE A 37 -4.05 -1.93 16.54
CA PHE A 37 -2.75 -2.61 16.42
C PHE A 37 -2.35 -3.32 17.72
N GLN A 38 -2.50 -2.66 18.86
CA GLN A 38 -2.22 -3.25 20.17
C GLN A 38 -3.07 -4.50 20.43
N GLY A 39 -4.35 -4.47 20.04
CA GLY A 39 -5.24 -5.64 20.11
C GLY A 39 -4.81 -6.77 19.18
N GLN A 40 -4.58 -6.46 17.90
CA GLN A 40 -4.20 -7.41 16.86
C GLN A 40 -2.91 -8.16 17.22
N PHE A 41 -1.90 -7.44 17.71
CA PHE A 41 -0.58 -8.00 17.97
C PHE A 41 -0.37 -8.45 19.43
N LYS A 42 -1.39 -8.36 20.30
CA LYS A 42 -1.27 -8.63 21.75
C LYS A 42 -0.58 -9.95 22.11
N ASN A 43 -0.87 -11.01 21.34
CA ASN A 43 -0.32 -12.36 21.55
C ASN A 43 0.73 -12.76 20.50
N SER A 44 1.29 -11.77 19.79
CA SER A 44 2.27 -11.97 18.73
C SER A 44 3.69 -11.63 19.19
N PRO A 45 4.73 -12.09 18.48
CA PRO A 45 6.11 -11.63 18.70
C PRO A 45 6.30 -10.12 18.54
N LEU A 46 5.34 -9.42 17.92
CA LEU A 46 5.39 -7.99 17.62
C LEU A 46 4.68 -7.10 18.65
N ALA A 47 4.11 -7.67 19.72
CA ALA A 47 3.30 -6.95 20.71
C ALA A 47 3.98 -5.66 21.23
N GLY A 48 5.27 -5.73 21.56
CA GLY A 48 6.07 -4.61 22.07
C GLY A 48 6.49 -3.57 21.02
N THR A 49 6.26 -3.84 19.74
CA THR A 49 6.69 -2.98 18.62
C THR A 49 5.54 -2.26 17.93
N THR A 50 4.30 -2.47 18.37
CA THR A 50 3.08 -1.89 17.76
C THR A 50 3.12 -0.35 17.63
N GLY A 51 3.70 0.34 18.61
CA GLY A 51 3.90 1.79 18.57
C GLY A 51 4.84 2.27 17.47
N LEU A 52 5.75 1.43 16.99
CA LEU A 52 6.64 1.71 15.86
C LEU A 52 6.04 1.21 14.53
N LEU A 53 5.39 0.04 14.54
CA LEU A 53 4.80 -0.56 13.35
C LEU A 53 3.75 0.35 12.69
N LEU A 54 2.90 0.99 13.49
CA LEU A 54 1.85 1.86 12.97
C LEU A 54 2.43 3.04 12.17
N PRO A 55 3.31 3.90 12.72
CA PRO A 55 3.94 4.98 11.95
C PRO A 55 4.67 4.53 10.69
N VAL A 56 5.38 3.39 10.74
CA VAL A 56 6.14 2.87 9.58
C VAL A 56 5.19 2.47 8.45
N VAL A 57 4.14 1.69 8.76
CA VAL A 57 3.13 1.30 7.78
C VAL A 57 2.41 2.53 7.23
N THR A 58 2.00 3.47 8.08
CA THR A 58 1.36 4.72 7.66
C THR A 58 2.25 5.53 6.71
N LEU A 59 3.55 5.61 6.97
CA LEU A 59 4.50 6.32 6.09
C LEU A 59 4.60 5.64 4.71
N MET A 60 4.66 4.31 4.69
CA MET A 60 4.68 3.55 3.43
C MET A 60 3.37 3.72 2.64
N GLU A 61 2.23 3.70 3.33
CA GLU A 61 0.90 3.89 2.74
C GLU A 61 0.72 5.27 2.12
N VAL A 62 0.99 6.31 2.89
CA VAL A 62 0.90 7.71 2.44
C VAL A 62 1.94 7.99 1.36
N GLY A 63 3.15 7.46 1.50
CA GLY A 63 4.21 7.57 0.50
C GLY A 63 3.80 6.92 -0.83
N SER A 64 3.27 5.69 -0.79
CA SER A 64 2.81 4.98 -1.98
C SER A 64 1.62 5.70 -2.64
N GLY A 65 0.65 6.15 -1.85
CA GLY A 65 -0.48 6.95 -2.34
C GLY A 65 -0.05 8.28 -2.96
N GLY A 66 0.87 9.01 -2.33
CA GLY A 66 1.42 10.26 -2.86
C GLY A 66 2.21 10.07 -4.15
N LEU A 67 3.06 9.04 -4.21
CA LEU A 67 3.77 8.66 -5.43
C LEU A 67 2.81 8.23 -6.54
N ALA A 68 1.70 7.57 -6.20
CA ALA A 68 0.69 7.18 -7.18
C ALA A 68 -0.02 8.40 -7.79
N ILE A 69 -0.34 9.42 -6.98
CA ILE A 69 -0.87 10.70 -7.48
C ILE A 69 0.16 11.40 -8.38
N ALA A 70 1.42 11.48 -7.96
CA ALA A 70 2.49 12.05 -8.76
C ALA A 70 2.70 11.28 -10.08
N GLY A 71 2.63 9.95 -10.04
CA GLY A 71 2.71 9.06 -11.19
C GLY A 71 1.55 9.26 -12.18
N LEU A 72 0.33 9.49 -11.70
CA LEU A 72 -0.80 9.85 -12.55
C LEU A 72 -0.52 11.15 -13.29
N VAL A 73 -0.09 12.21 -12.58
CA VAL A 73 0.26 13.48 -13.23
C VAL A 73 1.39 13.29 -14.25
N GLN A 74 2.42 12.52 -13.92
CA GLN A 74 3.56 12.24 -14.81
C GLN A 74 3.12 11.53 -16.10
N LEU A 75 2.29 10.49 -15.98
CA LEU A 75 1.79 9.72 -17.12
C LEU A 75 0.99 10.58 -18.09
N TRP A 76 0.07 11.41 -17.57
CA TRP A 76 -0.83 12.22 -18.41
C TRP A 76 -0.18 13.48 -18.97
N THR A 77 0.96 13.92 -18.41
CA THR A 77 1.76 15.04 -18.94
C THR A 77 2.90 14.60 -19.85
N GLY A 78 3.05 13.29 -20.09
CA GLY A 78 4.12 12.73 -20.94
C GLY A 78 5.51 12.72 -20.28
N GLY A 79 5.59 12.85 -18.95
CA GLY A 79 6.84 12.91 -18.20
C GLY A 79 7.50 11.56 -17.89
N GLY A 80 7.01 10.46 -18.48
CA GLY A 80 7.48 9.08 -18.22
C GLY A 80 6.64 8.33 -17.17
N ASN A 81 7.20 7.28 -16.59
CA ASN A 81 6.49 6.34 -15.72
C ASN A 81 7.16 6.06 -14.36
N GLN A 82 8.26 6.77 -14.05
CA GLN A 82 9.10 6.48 -12.88
C GLN A 82 8.34 6.61 -11.55
N TRP A 83 7.56 7.67 -11.35
CA TRP A 83 6.85 7.87 -10.08
C TRP A 83 5.78 6.80 -9.85
N GLY A 84 5.13 6.34 -10.93
CA GLY A 84 4.19 5.22 -10.86
C GLY A 84 4.86 3.88 -10.52
N LEU A 85 6.05 3.62 -11.08
CA LEU A 85 6.87 2.45 -10.71
C LEU A 85 7.24 2.46 -9.23
N TRP A 86 7.73 3.60 -8.72
CA TRP A 86 8.07 3.74 -7.29
C TRP A 86 6.84 3.57 -6.39
N ALA A 87 5.68 4.10 -6.80
CA ALA A 87 4.42 3.93 -6.08
C ALA A 87 4.05 2.45 -5.93
N LEU A 88 4.08 1.71 -7.03
CA LEU A 88 3.75 0.27 -7.08
C LEU A 88 4.76 -0.57 -6.30
N CYS A 89 6.05 -0.31 -6.42
CA CYS A 89 7.08 -0.98 -5.62
C CYS A 89 6.86 -0.77 -4.12
N LEU A 90 6.69 0.49 -3.68
CA LEU A 90 6.46 0.80 -2.27
C LEU A 90 5.14 0.21 -1.76
N GLY A 91 4.09 0.24 -2.58
CA GLY A 91 2.79 -0.32 -2.23
C GLY A 91 2.82 -1.84 -2.10
N SER A 92 3.50 -2.53 -3.03
CA SER A 92 3.73 -3.98 -2.92
C SER A 92 4.52 -4.34 -1.67
N LEU A 93 5.58 -3.59 -1.33
CA LEU A 93 6.32 -3.79 -0.09
C LEU A 93 5.43 -3.57 1.14
N ASN A 94 4.55 -2.57 1.12
CA ASN A 94 3.60 -2.32 2.21
C ASN A 94 2.62 -3.49 2.38
N PHE A 95 2.02 -4.01 1.29
CA PHE A 95 1.13 -5.16 1.36
C PHE A 95 1.85 -6.42 1.89
N ILE A 96 3.11 -6.64 1.50
CA ILE A 96 3.93 -7.74 2.04
C ILE A 96 4.14 -7.55 3.55
N ALA A 97 4.46 -6.34 4.00
CA ALA A 97 4.63 -6.03 5.41
C ALA A 97 3.35 -6.27 6.22
N LEU A 98 2.18 -5.87 5.68
CA LEU A 98 0.87 -6.13 6.28
C LEU A 98 0.59 -7.63 6.39
N ILE A 99 0.77 -8.39 5.30
CA ILE A 99 0.59 -9.86 5.29
C ILE A 99 1.50 -10.51 6.32
N PHE A 100 2.77 -10.08 6.41
CA PHE A 100 3.72 -10.58 7.38
C PHE A 100 3.26 -10.32 8.82
N GLY A 101 2.82 -9.10 9.14
CA GLY A 101 2.27 -8.77 10.45
C GLY A 101 1.04 -9.63 10.81
N LEU A 102 0.12 -9.80 9.87
CA LEU A 102 -1.09 -10.62 10.05
C LEU A 102 -0.73 -12.09 10.31
N ARG A 103 0.26 -12.64 9.59
CA ARG A 103 0.77 -13.99 9.85
C ARG A 103 1.43 -14.11 11.23
N MET A 104 2.19 -13.11 11.67
CA MET A 104 2.82 -13.11 13.00
C MET A 104 1.80 -13.00 14.14
N SER A 105 0.66 -12.36 13.91
CA SER A 105 -0.49 -12.36 14.82
C SER A 105 -1.41 -13.58 14.66
N LYS A 106 -1.05 -14.54 13.80
CA LYS A 106 -1.86 -15.74 13.45
C LYS A 106 -3.23 -15.42 12.85
N ASP A 107 -3.40 -14.22 12.31
CA ASP A 107 -4.57 -13.83 11.55
C ASP A 107 -4.43 -14.22 10.07
N TYR A 108 -4.69 -15.50 9.80
CA TYR A 108 -4.64 -16.04 8.45
C TYR A 108 -5.75 -15.50 7.54
N GLY A 109 -6.90 -15.15 8.12
CA GLY A 109 -8.04 -14.58 7.39
C GLY A 109 -7.70 -13.19 6.87
N GLY A 110 -7.19 -12.32 7.75
CA GLY A 110 -6.69 -11.00 7.36
C GLY A 110 -5.57 -11.10 6.32
N ALA A 111 -4.58 -11.98 6.53
CA ALA A 111 -3.49 -12.17 5.57
C ALA A 111 -4.00 -12.60 4.18
N ALA A 112 -4.99 -13.50 4.13
CA ALA A 112 -5.63 -13.91 2.88
C ALA A 112 -6.41 -12.73 2.25
N GLY A 113 -7.05 -11.88 3.05
CA GLY A 113 -7.76 -10.69 2.59
C GLY A 113 -6.86 -9.64 1.92
N VAL A 114 -5.61 -9.49 2.37
CA VAL A 114 -4.64 -8.54 1.79
C VAL A 114 -3.95 -9.11 0.54
N THR A 115 -3.91 -10.43 0.37
CA THR A 115 -3.19 -11.08 -0.75
C THR A 115 -3.70 -10.64 -2.14
N PRO A 116 -5.01 -10.51 -2.41
CA PRO A 116 -5.51 -9.96 -3.66
C PRO A 116 -5.02 -8.54 -3.96
N TYR A 117 -4.81 -7.71 -2.92
CA TYR A 117 -4.32 -6.35 -3.10
C TYR A 117 -2.87 -6.32 -3.60
N LEU A 118 -2.03 -7.20 -3.05
CA LEU A 118 -0.68 -7.43 -3.55
C LEU A 118 -0.71 -7.91 -5.01
N ALA A 119 -1.60 -8.84 -5.35
CA ALA A 119 -1.72 -9.34 -6.73
C ALA A 119 -2.06 -8.22 -7.73
N VAL A 120 -3.02 -7.35 -7.40
CA VAL A 120 -3.37 -6.19 -8.24
C VAL A 120 -2.19 -5.23 -8.38
N ALA A 121 -1.45 -4.96 -7.29
CA ALA A 121 -0.26 -4.11 -7.35
C ALA A 121 0.85 -4.71 -8.25
N LEU A 122 1.09 -6.02 -8.18
CA LEU A 122 2.08 -6.70 -9.03
C LEU A 122 1.67 -6.73 -10.51
N ILE A 123 0.37 -6.92 -10.79
CA ILE A 123 -0.19 -6.82 -12.14
C ILE A 123 0.00 -5.40 -12.68
N GLY A 124 -0.26 -4.38 -11.85
CA GLY A 124 0.04 -2.99 -12.17
C GLY A 124 1.52 -2.79 -12.50
N LEU A 125 2.42 -3.27 -11.64
CA LEU A 125 3.87 -3.17 -11.82
C LEU A 125 4.32 -3.78 -13.16
N TYR A 126 3.80 -4.95 -13.50
CA TYR A 126 4.07 -5.60 -14.78
C TYR A 126 3.65 -4.72 -15.98
N GLY A 127 2.51 -4.03 -15.89
CA GLY A 127 2.07 -3.09 -16.94
C GLY A 127 2.95 -1.85 -17.09
N PHE A 128 3.66 -1.45 -16.04
CA PHE A 128 4.65 -0.37 -16.09
C PHE A 128 5.99 -0.83 -16.68
N LEU A 129 6.39 -2.08 -16.45
CA LEU A 129 7.64 -2.64 -16.98
C LEU A 129 7.63 -2.89 -18.49
N GLN A 130 6.44 -2.94 -19.11
CA GLN A 130 6.26 -3.14 -20.55
C GLN A 130 6.10 -1.84 -21.35
N GLY A 131 6.18 -0.67 -20.72
CA GLY A 131 6.06 0.64 -21.37
C GLY A 131 7.35 1.40 -21.36
#